data_AF-A0A0C9QL68-F1
#
_entry.id   AF-A0A0C9QL68-F1
#
_cell.length_a   1.000
_cell.length_b   1.000
_cell.length_c   1.000
_cell.angle_alpha   90.00
_cell.angle_beta   90.00
_cell.angle_gamma   90.00
#
_symmetry.space_group_name_H-M   'P 1'
#
loop_
_entity.id
_entity.type
_entity.pdbx_description
1 polymer ?
#
loop_
_entity_poly.entity_id
_entity_poly.type
_entity_poly.pdbx_seq_one_letter_code
_entity_poly.pdbx_strand_id
1 'polypeptide(L)'
;MAQHVGQTLKPATLILIFAYFHINNAIYLSPRNQKSPPEITTIHQIPSDNTPKTSDTNQSSDNKVLVTGQHLDNLQNFHWSDNPKICNDSKPLHLVDIKKSPDGNDIATYELSLNQSFEVTSVYFCVGSVDESHTSWTNLGNKFSLKIKGSRAPRDIEIPQVLPLSSFTDVNIHGLRVEHAIKEPFIAKNGMPEILAGGEATLRLFGTGLKNDTMIVFTDEKPQEDKSCTRIKSDEFQVQNANKFTGTVDVILPMGSPFYICVKQVKNPNGESTETRVFYKHQGMETHKAIRTYEKMLALWLQITIILTCLAFSALFSGLNLGLMAMDRTELKILCNTGTEQERKYARTIQPVRNHGNYLLCSILFSNVLVNSIFTILLDDLTSGEVAIVCSTLAIVIFGEISPQAFCSRHGLCVGAKTIYITKLMMVITFPLSYPISKFLDFMLGEEIGNVYNRERLKELV
;
A
#
# COMPACT_ATOMS: atom_id res chain seq x y z
N MET A 1 4.35 -16.45 51.07
CA MET A 1 4.90 -17.63 50.38
C MET A 1 5.79 -17.13 49.24
N ALA A 2 6.97 -16.60 49.58
CA ALA A 2 7.88 -15.94 48.65
C ALA A 2 9.18 -16.76 48.60
N GLN A 3 9.24 -17.72 47.68
CA GLN A 3 10.46 -18.46 47.31
C GLN A 3 10.15 -19.25 46.04
N HIS A 4 10.57 -18.72 44.88
CA HIS A 4 11.06 -19.45 43.69
C HIS A 4 11.21 -18.45 42.53
N VAL A 5 12.21 -17.56 42.65
CA VAL A 5 12.80 -16.86 41.50
C VAL A 5 14.07 -17.63 41.18
N GLY A 6 14.00 -18.52 40.20
CA GLY A 6 15.11 -19.35 39.79
C GLY A 6 14.75 -20.21 38.59
N GLN A 7 15.28 -19.81 37.43
CA GLN A 7 15.41 -20.62 36.22
C GLN A 7 14.13 -20.98 35.45
N THR A 8 13.64 -20.04 34.63
CA THR A 8 12.97 -20.37 33.36
C THR A 8 13.47 -19.43 32.25
N LEU A 9 14.78 -19.42 32.00
CA LEU A 9 15.40 -18.89 30.78
C LEU A 9 15.33 -19.91 29.63
N LYS A 10 14.21 -20.65 29.53
CA LYS A 10 13.97 -21.68 28.51
C LYS A 10 12.84 -21.37 27.53
N PRO A 11 11.76 -20.61 27.86
CA PRO A 11 10.70 -20.35 26.87
C PRO A 11 11.12 -19.27 25.86
N ALA A 12 11.89 -18.26 26.25
CA ALA A 12 12.36 -17.21 25.33
C ALA A 12 13.34 -17.74 24.28
N THR A 13 14.24 -18.65 24.68
CA THR A 13 15.19 -19.33 23.80
C THR A 13 14.47 -20.32 22.88
N LEU A 14 13.44 -21.00 23.38
CA LEU A 14 12.62 -21.89 22.54
C LEU A 14 11.83 -21.09 21.49
N ILE A 15 11.29 -19.92 21.84
CA ILE A 15 10.57 -19.04 20.91
C ILE A 15 11.52 -18.49 19.84
N LEU A 16 12.74 -18.08 20.22
CA LEU A 16 13.77 -17.64 19.26
C LEU A 16 14.24 -18.79 18.34
N ILE A 17 14.38 -20.01 18.87
CA ILE A 17 14.70 -21.18 18.07
C ILE A 17 13.55 -21.54 17.13
N PHE A 18 12.30 -21.50 17.60
CA PHE A 18 11.13 -21.73 16.73
C PHE A 18 10.98 -20.65 15.67
N ALA A 19 11.24 -19.38 15.97
CA ALA A 19 11.23 -18.29 14.99
C ALA A 19 12.36 -18.46 13.96
N TYR A 20 13.58 -18.80 14.41
CA TYR A 20 14.71 -19.10 13.53
C TYR A 20 14.48 -20.35 12.66
N PHE A 21 13.81 -21.37 13.20
CA PHE A 21 13.45 -22.58 12.46
C PHE A 21 12.31 -22.33 11.48
N HIS A 22 11.34 -21.46 11.82
CA HIS A 22 10.27 -21.07 10.88
C HIS A 22 10.80 -20.19 9.73
N ILE A 23 11.75 -19.30 10.00
CA ILE A 23 12.41 -18.49 8.96
C ILE A 23 13.26 -19.38 8.05
N ASN A 24 14.03 -20.32 8.60
CA ASN A 24 14.83 -21.25 7.78
C ASN A 24 13.98 -22.31 7.05
N ASN A 25 12.87 -22.77 7.63
CA ASN A 25 11.94 -23.67 6.94
C ASN A 25 11.10 -22.93 5.88
N ALA A 26 10.83 -21.63 6.04
CA ALA A 26 10.24 -20.82 4.98
C ALA A 26 11.19 -20.64 3.79
N ILE A 27 12.51 -20.71 4.02
CA ILE A 27 13.54 -20.69 2.97
C ILE A 27 13.72 -22.08 2.32
N TYR A 28 13.37 -23.17 3.01
CA TYR A 28 13.57 -24.55 2.52
C TYR A 28 12.37 -25.21 1.85
N LEU A 29 11.20 -24.57 1.82
CA LEU A 29 10.08 -25.00 0.97
C LEU A 29 10.13 -24.29 -0.39
N SER A 30 11.22 -24.50 -1.13
CA SER A 30 11.22 -24.36 -2.59
C SER A 30 11.07 -25.75 -3.20
N PRO A 31 9.89 -26.13 -3.71
CA PRO A 31 9.73 -27.39 -4.41
C PRO A 31 10.33 -27.27 -5.80
N ARG A 32 11.26 -28.19 -6.09
CA ARG A 32 11.49 -28.86 -7.39
C ARG A 32 11.06 -28.07 -8.63
N ASN A 33 12.05 -27.54 -9.35
CA ASN A 33 12.22 -27.68 -10.81
C ASN A 33 10.92 -27.63 -11.65
N GLN A 34 10.09 -26.63 -11.40
CA GLN A 34 8.98 -26.27 -12.28
C GLN A 34 9.48 -25.07 -13.08
N LYS A 35 9.76 -25.26 -14.38
CA LYS A 35 10.05 -24.14 -15.28
C LYS A 35 8.90 -23.14 -15.15
N SER A 36 9.19 -21.97 -14.62
CA SER A 36 8.27 -20.84 -14.50
C SER A 36 7.74 -20.49 -15.89
N PRO A 37 6.43 -20.21 -16.02
CA PRO A 37 5.83 -19.80 -17.30
C PRO A 37 6.45 -18.47 -17.76
N PRO A 38 6.71 -18.28 -19.07
CA PRO A 38 7.25 -17.04 -19.58
C PRO A 38 6.24 -15.90 -19.38
N GLU A 39 6.67 -14.79 -18.79
CA GLU A 39 5.84 -13.61 -18.57
C GLU A 39 6.35 -12.45 -19.43
N ILE A 40 5.52 -11.97 -20.36
CA ILE A 40 5.87 -10.86 -21.26
C ILE A 40 5.40 -9.55 -20.64
N THR A 41 6.35 -8.65 -20.35
CA THR A 41 6.09 -7.37 -19.70
C THR A 41 5.83 -6.26 -20.71
N THR A 42 6.64 -6.17 -21.78
CA THR A 42 6.46 -5.18 -22.86
C THR A 42 6.95 -5.68 -24.21
N ILE A 43 6.38 -5.10 -25.29
CA ILE A 43 6.79 -5.33 -26.68
C ILE A 43 6.92 -3.97 -27.37
N HIS A 44 8.07 -3.70 -27.97
CA HIS A 44 8.37 -2.44 -28.66
C HIS A 44 9.08 -2.67 -30.00
N GLN A 45 8.75 -1.88 -31.02
CA GLN A 45 9.50 -1.90 -32.28
C GLN A 45 10.85 -1.20 -32.11
N ILE A 46 11.93 -1.78 -32.63
CA ILE A 46 13.23 -1.13 -32.70
C ILE A 46 13.21 -0.13 -33.86
N PRO A 47 13.47 1.17 -33.63
CA PRO A 47 13.57 2.16 -34.72
C PRO A 47 14.79 1.84 -35.61
N SER A 48 14.62 1.76 -36.94
CA SER A 48 15.68 1.48 -37.93
C SER A 48 16.72 2.61 -38.11
N ASP A 49 17.20 3.23 -37.03
CA ASP A 49 18.15 4.36 -37.13
C ASP A 49 19.45 4.17 -36.34
N ASN A 50 19.81 2.93 -35.97
CA ASN A 50 21.11 2.61 -35.37
C ASN A 50 21.55 1.16 -35.64
N THR A 51 22.04 0.87 -36.85
CA THR A 51 22.93 -0.28 -37.08
C THR A 51 24.04 0.09 -38.06
N PRO A 52 25.31 -0.33 -37.81
CA PRO A 52 26.39 -0.15 -38.78
C PRO A 52 26.10 -1.03 -40.00
N LYS A 53 26.20 -0.45 -41.20
CA LYS A 53 26.09 -1.18 -42.47
C LYS A 53 27.31 -2.08 -42.64
N THR A 54 27.09 -3.39 -42.63
CA THR A 54 28.03 -4.35 -43.24
C THR A 54 27.40 -4.94 -44.50
N SER A 55 28.19 -4.91 -45.57
CA SER A 55 27.92 -5.42 -46.90
C SER A 55 27.70 -6.93 -46.90
N ASP A 56 26.50 -7.35 -47.28
CA ASP A 56 26.23 -8.19 -48.45
C ASP A 56 24.89 -8.95 -48.28
N THR A 57 24.17 -9.05 -49.41
CA THR A 57 23.02 -9.92 -49.70
C THR A 57 21.62 -9.59 -49.13
N ASN A 58 20.76 -9.19 -50.07
CA ASN A 58 19.32 -9.50 -50.23
C ASN A 58 18.35 -9.12 -49.09
N GLN A 59 17.84 -7.89 -49.18
CA GLN A 59 16.41 -7.54 -49.10
C GLN A 59 15.56 -8.34 -48.08
N SER A 60 15.85 -8.21 -46.79
CA SER A 60 14.91 -8.50 -45.69
C SER A 60 14.46 -7.17 -45.07
N SER A 61 13.15 -6.98 -44.98
CA SER A 61 12.52 -5.81 -44.36
C SER A 61 12.91 -5.69 -42.89
N ASP A 62 13.57 -4.59 -42.54
CA ASP A 62 14.29 -4.35 -41.28
C ASP A 62 13.37 -4.05 -40.07
N ASN A 63 12.34 -4.88 -39.85
CA ASN A 63 11.39 -4.73 -38.75
C ASN A 63 11.73 -5.68 -37.61
N LYS A 64 12.49 -5.18 -36.63
CA LYS A 64 12.83 -5.93 -35.40
C LYS A 64 11.97 -5.46 -34.23
N VAL A 65 11.59 -6.42 -33.38
CA VAL A 65 10.74 -6.20 -32.21
C VAL A 65 11.50 -6.63 -30.96
N LEU A 66 11.57 -5.74 -29.98
CA LEU A 66 12.14 -5.98 -28.67
C LEU A 66 11.04 -6.43 -27.70
N VAL A 67 11.21 -7.59 -27.10
CA VAL A 67 10.33 -8.19 -26.10
C VAL A 67 11.07 -8.21 -24.77
N THR A 68 10.46 -7.67 -23.71
CA THR A 68 11.02 -7.76 -22.35
C THR A 68 10.08 -8.54 -21.45
N GLY A 69 10.65 -9.35 -20.56
CA GLY A 69 9.87 -10.30 -19.78
C GLY A 69 10.73 -11.15 -18.86
N GLN A 70 10.13 -12.09 -18.16
CA GLN A 70 10.83 -13.07 -17.32
C GLN A 70 10.75 -14.45 -17.97
N HIS A 71 11.84 -15.23 -17.91
CA HIS A 71 11.90 -16.60 -18.41
C HIS A 71 11.59 -16.73 -19.92
N LEU A 72 12.01 -15.73 -20.71
CA LEU A 72 11.75 -15.66 -22.15
C LEU A 72 12.36 -16.84 -22.93
N ASP A 73 13.35 -17.54 -22.36
CA ASP A 73 13.96 -18.75 -22.91
C ASP A 73 12.96 -19.89 -23.18
N ASN A 74 11.83 -19.90 -22.47
CA ASN A 74 10.79 -20.92 -22.62
C ASN A 74 9.72 -20.54 -23.66
N LEU A 75 9.82 -19.37 -24.30
CA LEU A 75 8.85 -18.85 -25.27
C LEU A 75 9.13 -19.39 -26.69
N GLN A 76 8.75 -20.64 -26.94
CA GLN A 76 9.04 -21.32 -28.22
C GLN A 76 8.00 -21.05 -29.34
N ASN A 77 6.74 -20.76 -28.99
CA ASN A 77 5.65 -20.58 -29.95
C ASN A 77 5.12 -19.14 -29.96
N PHE A 78 5.96 -18.20 -30.42
CA PHE A 78 5.61 -16.79 -30.48
C PHE A 78 5.30 -16.36 -31.92
N HIS A 79 4.05 -15.95 -32.15
CA HIS A 79 3.53 -15.63 -33.48
C HIS A 79 2.89 -14.24 -33.49
N TRP A 80 2.75 -13.67 -34.69
CA TRP A 80 2.01 -12.44 -34.92
C TRP A 80 0.79 -12.66 -35.81
N SER A 81 -0.23 -11.83 -35.65
CA SER A 81 -1.47 -11.84 -36.43
C SER A 81 -1.87 -10.40 -36.77
N ASP A 82 -2.51 -10.19 -37.90
CA ASP A 82 -3.12 -8.91 -38.30
C ASP A 82 -4.55 -8.74 -37.73
N ASN A 83 -5.10 -9.78 -37.08
CA ASN A 83 -6.42 -9.77 -36.49
C ASN A 83 -6.36 -9.68 -34.95
N PRO A 84 -7.14 -8.77 -34.31
CA PRO A 84 -7.16 -8.60 -32.86
C PRO A 84 -7.74 -9.79 -32.07
N LYS A 85 -8.42 -10.75 -32.72
CA LYS A 85 -9.14 -11.83 -32.02
C LYS A 85 -8.80 -13.25 -32.45
N ILE A 86 -8.15 -13.42 -33.61
CA ILE A 86 -7.92 -14.75 -34.20
C ILE A 86 -6.41 -15.01 -34.28
N CYS A 87 -5.97 -16.13 -33.67
CA CYS A 87 -4.57 -16.59 -33.71
C CYS A 87 -4.35 -17.83 -34.61
N ASN A 88 -5.40 -18.37 -35.23
CA ASN A 88 -5.31 -19.59 -36.06
C ASN A 88 -4.52 -19.41 -37.36
N ASP A 89 -4.47 -18.19 -37.92
CA ASP A 89 -3.68 -17.84 -39.12
C ASP A 89 -2.40 -17.04 -38.78
N SER A 90 -1.88 -17.23 -37.56
CA SER A 90 -0.74 -16.45 -37.07
C SER A 90 0.59 -16.88 -37.69
N LYS A 91 1.45 -15.91 -38.02
CA LYS A 91 2.77 -16.11 -38.65
C LYS A 91 3.87 -16.18 -37.59
N PRO A 92 4.87 -17.06 -37.72
CA PRO A 92 5.92 -17.21 -36.72
C PRO A 92 6.82 -15.97 -36.64
N LEU A 93 7.30 -15.66 -35.43
CA LEU A 93 8.37 -14.69 -35.19
C LEU A 93 9.70 -15.42 -35.01
N HIS A 94 10.73 -15.00 -35.73
CA HIS A 94 12.05 -15.60 -35.61
C HIS A 94 12.85 -14.90 -34.52
N LEU A 95 13.33 -15.66 -33.55
CA LEU A 95 14.20 -15.14 -32.49
C LEU A 95 15.58 -14.80 -33.08
N VAL A 96 16.05 -13.58 -32.84
CA VAL A 96 17.35 -13.06 -33.29
C VAL A 96 18.39 -13.13 -32.18
N ASP A 97 18.04 -12.68 -30.96
CA ASP A 97 18.97 -12.62 -29.83
C ASP A 97 18.20 -12.62 -28.49
N ILE A 98 18.79 -13.19 -27.43
CA ILE A 98 18.27 -13.12 -26.04
C ILE A 98 19.40 -12.72 -25.11
N LYS A 99 19.17 -11.65 -24.33
CA LYS A 99 20.05 -11.20 -23.26
C LYS A 99 19.39 -11.43 -21.92
N LYS A 100 20.01 -12.27 -21.09
CA LYS A 100 19.56 -12.53 -19.73
C LYS A 100 20.08 -11.46 -18.77
N SER A 101 19.20 -10.93 -17.92
CA SER A 101 19.57 -9.95 -16.90
C SER A 101 19.62 -10.61 -15.52
N PRO A 102 20.62 -10.29 -14.67
CA PRO A 102 20.70 -10.81 -13.30
C PRO A 102 19.48 -10.43 -12.43
N ASP A 103 18.73 -9.40 -12.82
CA ASP A 103 17.51 -8.93 -12.13
C ASP A 103 16.24 -9.69 -12.56
N GLY A 104 16.35 -10.70 -13.44
CA GLY A 104 15.23 -11.53 -13.92
C GLY A 104 14.42 -10.93 -15.08
N ASN A 105 14.74 -9.71 -15.53
CA ASN A 105 14.15 -9.09 -16.72
C ASN A 105 14.98 -9.41 -17.97
N ASP A 106 14.65 -10.52 -18.63
CA ASP A 106 15.24 -10.92 -19.90
C ASP A 106 14.76 -10.02 -21.04
N ILE A 107 15.65 -9.82 -22.02
CA ILE A 107 15.37 -9.03 -23.23
C ILE A 107 15.60 -9.92 -24.45
N ALA A 108 14.55 -10.17 -25.22
CA ALA A 108 14.60 -10.95 -26.46
C ALA A 108 14.29 -10.06 -27.67
N THR A 109 15.04 -10.25 -28.77
CA THR A 109 14.79 -9.56 -30.05
C THR A 109 14.25 -10.56 -31.05
N TYR A 110 13.12 -10.24 -31.68
CA TYR A 110 12.49 -11.05 -32.73
C TYR A 110 12.43 -10.27 -34.05
N GLU A 111 12.60 -10.98 -35.17
CA GLU A 111 12.44 -10.44 -36.52
C GLU A 111 11.02 -10.66 -37.04
N LEU A 112 10.43 -9.60 -37.59
CA LEU A 112 9.07 -9.56 -38.10
C LEU A 112 9.08 -9.49 -39.63
N SER A 113 8.85 -10.63 -40.28
CA SER A 113 8.79 -10.72 -41.74
C SER A 113 7.47 -10.15 -42.28
N LEU A 114 7.49 -8.90 -42.75
CA LEU A 114 6.34 -8.23 -43.38
C LEU A 114 6.56 -8.19 -44.89
N ASN A 115 5.85 -9.06 -45.61
CA ASN A 115 5.91 -9.05 -47.07
C ASN A 115 5.24 -7.76 -47.62
N GLN A 116 5.86 -7.10 -48.60
CA GLN A 116 5.63 -5.69 -48.99
C GLN A 116 4.29 -5.36 -49.68
N SER A 117 3.17 -5.98 -49.29
CA SER A 117 1.86 -5.71 -49.93
C SER A 117 0.69 -5.85 -48.96
N PHE A 118 0.75 -5.16 -47.82
CA PHE A 118 -0.33 -5.22 -46.83
C PHE A 118 -0.71 -3.83 -46.28
N GLU A 119 -2.03 -3.53 -46.32
CA GLU A 119 -2.70 -2.40 -45.65
C GLU A 119 -2.89 -2.67 -44.13
N VAL A 120 -1.92 -3.34 -43.47
CA VAL A 120 -2.07 -3.68 -42.06
C VAL A 120 -1.60 -2.51 -41.20
N THR A 121 -2.55 -1.86 -40.53
CA THR A 121 -2.33 -0.70 -39.65
C THR A 121 -1.96 -1.08 -38.22
N SER A 122 -2.15 -2.35 -37.81
CA SER A 122 -1.85 -2.84 -36.47
C SER A 122 -1.52 -4.34 -36.49
N VAL A 123 -0.47 -4.73 -35.78
CA VAL A 123 -0.01 -6.12 -35.60
C VAL A 123 -0.24 -6.54 -34.15
N TYR A 124 -0.78 -7.74 -33.97
CA TYR A 124 -1.09 -8.38 -32.69
C TYR A 124 -0.20 -9.60 -32.47
N PHE A 125 0.00 -10.00 -31.21
CA PHE A 125 0.88 -11.10 -30.84
C PHE A 125 0.12 -12.23 -30.16
N CYS A 126 0.49 -13.47 -30.50
CA CYS A 126 -0.11 -14.70 -30.01
C CYS A 126 0.97 -15.63 -29.45
N VAL A 127 0.64 -16.32 -28.36
CA VAL A 127 1.50 -17.34 -27.73
C VAL A 127 0.79 -18.69 -27.77
N GLY A 128 1.48 -19.72 -28.22
CA GLY A 128 0.97 -21.09 -28.24
C GLY A 128 1.43 -21.92 -27.03
N SER A 129 0.49 -22.46 -26.24
CA SER A 129 0.77 -23.48 -25.23
C SER A 129 0.55 -24.87 -25.83
N VAL A 130 1.48 -25.79 -25.60
CA VAL A 130 1.43 -27.17 -26.12
C VAL A 130 1.12 -28.13 -24.97
N ASP A 131 -0.06 -28.75 -24.98
CA ASP A 131 -0.45 -29.78 -24.01
C ASP A 131 -0.67 -31.11 -24.75
N GLU A 132 0.19 -32.11 -24.48
CA GLU A 132 0.23 -33.57 -24.84
C GLU A 132 -0.34 -34.09 -26.19
N SER A 133 -1.08 -33.31 -26.97
CA SER A 133 -1.48 -33.52 -28.39
C SER A 133 -2.18 -32.30 -29.03
N HIS A 134 -2.44 -31.20 -28.30
CA HIS A 134 -3.10 -30.00 -28.83
C HIS A 134 -2.34 -28.71 -28.53
N THR A 135 -2.16 -27.85 -29.54
CA THR A 135 -1.64 -26.49 -29.40
C THR A 135 -2.79 -25.51 -29.22
N SER A 136 -2.84 -24.84 -28.06
CA SER A 136 -3.82 -23.79 -27.77
C SER A 136 -3.17 -22.40 -27.93
N TRP A 137 -3.78 -21.54 -28.74
CA TRP A 137 -3.25 -20.20 -29.01
C TRP A 137 -3.97 -19.15 -28.18
N THR A 138 -3.21 -18.33 -27.46
CA THR A 138 -3.72 -17.21 -26.67
C THR A 138 -3.24 -15.89 -27.27
N ASN A 139 -4.18 -14.98 -27.58
CA ASN A 139 -3.85 -13.62 -28.03
C ASN A 139 -3.47 -12.77 -26.81
N LEU A 140 -2.35 -12.04 -26.88
CA LEU A 140 -1.87 -11.19 -25.77
C LEU A 140 -2.71 -9.90 -25.59
N GLY A 141 -3.59 -9.60 -26.55
CA GLY A 141 -4.53 -8.48 -26.50
C GLY A 141 -3.93 -7.15 -26.98
N ASN A 142 -4.79 -6.13 -27.03
CA ASN A 142 -4.46 -4.81 -27.61
C ASN A 142 -3.30 -4.09 -26.88
N LYS A 143 -3.04 -4.43 -25.61
CA LYS A 143 -1.96 -3.83 -24.79
C LYS A 143 -0.57 -4.03 -25.41
N PHE A 144 -0.38 -5.12 -26.16
CA PHE A 144 0.90 -5.46 -26.79
C PHE A 144 0.89 -5.24 -28.32
N SER A 145 -0.17 -4.65 -28.88
CA SER A 145 -0.28 -4.42 -30.33
C SER A 145 0.65 -3.31 -30.82
N LEU A 146 1.24 -3.49 -32.01
CA LEU A 146 2.10 -2.50 -32.66
C LEU A 146 1.41 -1.87 -33.87
N LYS A 147 1.31 -0.53 -33.90
CA LYS A 147 0.80 0.20 -35.07
C LYS A 147 1.91 0.44 -36.07
N ILE A 148 1.85 -0.22 -37.22
CA ILE A 148 2.80 -0.01 -38.31
C ILE A 148 2.26 1.12 -39.19
N LYS A 149 3.04 2.20 -39.33
CA LYS A 149 2.70 3.29 -40.25
C LYS A 149 2.90 2.78 -41.68
N GLY A 150 1.79 2.46 -42.36
CA GLY A 150 1.82 2.18 -43.80
C GLY A 150 2.24 3.42 -44.59
N SER A 151 3.23 3.26 -45.48
CA SER A 151 3.62 4.30 -46.43
C SER A 151 2.49 4.55 -47.42
N ARG A 152 1.68 5.58 -47.20
CA ARG A 152 0.99 6.27 -48.30
C ARG A 152 1.89 7.42 -48.75
N ALA A 153 2.32 7.38 -50.01
CA ALA A 153 2.93 8.54 -50.66
C ALA A 153 1.92 9.70 -50.62
N PRO A 154 2.28 10.89 -50.10
CA PRO A 154 1.40 12.04 -50.19
C PRO A 154 1.43 12.57 -51.62
N ARG A 155 0.24 12.79 -52.19
CA ARG A 155 0.08 13.76 -53.29
C ARG A 155 0.35 15.15 -52.73
N ASP A 156 0.90 15.99 -53.59
CA ASP A 156 1.31 17.37 -53.32
C ASP A 156 0.27 18.14 -52.50
N ILE A 157 0.70 18.57 -51.30
CA ILE A 157 0.04 19.62 -50.52
C ILE A 157 1.07 20.73 -50.41
N GLU A 158 0.74 21.88 -50.99
CA GLU A 158 1.55 23.09 -50.93
C GLU A 158 1.92 23.43 -49.48
N ILE A 159 3.22 23.65 -49.28
CA ILE A 159 3.82 24.04 -48.00
C ILE A 159 3.48 25.53 -47.75
N PRO A 160 2.78 25.90 -46.66
CA PRO A 160 2.84 27.26 -46.18
C PRO A 160 4.24 27.49 -45.62
N GLN A 161 4.87 28.56 -46.08
CA GLN A 161 6.24 28.95 -45.80
C GLN A 161 6.64 28.75 -44.34
N VAL A 162 7.79 28.12 -44.15
CA VAL A 162 8.49 27.94 -42.88
C VAL A 162 8.59 29.28 -42.16
N LEU A 163 7.84 29.44 -41.06
CA LEU A 163 8.14 30.44 -40.05
C LEU A 163 9.47 30.05 -39.39
N PRO A 164 10.41 30.99 -39.16
CA PRO A 164 11.71 30.64 -38.62
C PRO A 164 11.58 30.11 -37.20
N LEU A 165 12.46 29.16 -36.87
CA LEU A 165 12.64 28.53 -35.58
C LEU A 165 12.96 29.59 -34.51
N SER A 166 11.93 30.16 -33.89
CA SER A 166 12.06 30.88 -32.63
C SER A 166 12.33 29.87 -31.52
N SER A 167 13.38 30.10 -30.75
CA SER A 167 13.82 29.32 -29.59
C SER A 167 12.71 29.20 -28.52
N PHE A 168 11.86 28.19 -28.63
CA PHE A 168 10.94 27.80 -27.58
C PHE A 168 11.35 26.43 -27.05
N THR A 169 11.96 26.37 -25.87
CA THR A 169 11.92 25.14 -25.06
C THR A 169 10.57 25.10 -24.36
N ASP A 170 9.52 24.80 -25.12
CA ASP A 170 8.17 24.72 -24.58
C ASP A 170 8.05 23.47 -23.72
N VAL A 171 8.08 23.66 -22.40
CA VAL A 171 7.86 22.58 -21.43
C VAL A 171 6.41 22.14 -21.54
N ASN A 172 6.19 20.84 -21.73
CA ASN A 172 4.87 20.26 -21.83
C ASN A 172 4.75 19.05 -20.90
N ILE A 173 3.84 19.13 -19.93
CA ILE A 173 3.57 18.05 -18.98
C ILE A 173 2.47 17.16 -19.56
N HIS A 174 2.81 15.89 -19.74
CA HIS A 174 1.92 14.84 -20.20
C HIS A 174 1.22 14.12 -19.07
N GLY A 175 1.77 14.06 -17.85
CA GLY A 175 1.12 13.44 -16.71
C GLY A 175 1.90 13.56 -15.42
N LEU A 176 1.29 13.13 -14.33
CA LEU A 176 1.91 13.09 -13.01
C LEU A 176 1.64 11.76 -12.30
N ARG A 177 2.55 11.36 -11.43
CA ARG A 177 2.43 10.23 -10.52
C ARG A 177 2.96 10.64 -9.14
N VAL A 178 2.31 10.19 -8.08
CA VAL A 178 2.85 10.34 -6.71
C VAL A 178 3.87 9.22 -6.47
N GLU A 179 5.11 9.59 -6.16
CA GLU A 179 6.18 8.64 -5.81
C GLU A 179 6.19 8.37 -4.31
N HIS A 180 6.16 9.44 -3.53
CA HIS A 180 6.16 9.41 -2.08
C HIS A 180 5.16 10.45 -1.55
N ALA A 181 4.45 10.11 -0.49
CA ALA A 181 3.68 11.07 0.30
C ALA A 181 3.73 10.64 1.78
N ILE A 182 3.54 11.58 2.71
CA ILE A 182 3.50 11.27 4.16
C ILE A 182 2.47 10.17 4.48
N LYS A 183 1.34 10.18 3.77
CA LYS A 183 0.30 9.17 3.85
C LYS A 183 0.03 8.61 2.46
N GLU A 184 -0.28 7.32 2.38
CA GLU A 184 -0.54 6.65 1.11
C GLU A 184 -1.57 7.43 0.27
N PRO A 185 -1.26 7.72 -1.00
CA PRO A 185 -2.15 8.48 -1.86
C PRO A 185 -3.34 7.61 -2.28
N PHE A 186 -4.54 8.18 -2.21
CA PHE A 186 -5.73 7.52 -2.72
C PHE A 186 -5.89 7.84 -4.20
N ILE A 187 -6.20 6.85 -5.03
CA ILE A 187 -6.53 7.09 -6.43
C ILE A 187 -8.06 7.10 -6.54
N ALA A 188 -8.63 8.26 -6.86
CA ALA A 188 -10.07 8.38 -7.05
C ALA A 188 -10.53 7.55 -8.26
N LYS A 189 -11.83 7.21 -8.32
CA LYS A 189 -12.42 6.39 -9.39
C LYS A 189 -12.18 6.94 -10.81
N ASN A 190 -11.88 8.24 -10.93
CA ASN A 190 -11.56 8.93 -12.18
C ASN A 190 -10.06 8.90 -12.53
N GLY A 191 -9.22 8.19 -11.77
CA GLY A 191 -7.78 8.08 -11.95
C GLY A 191 -6.96 9.25 -11.39
N MET A 192 -7.58 10.19 -10.67
CA MET A 192 -6.89 11.34 -10.09
C MET A 192 -6.29 10.98 -8.71
N PRO A 193 -5.00 11.23 -8.45
CA PRO A 193 -4.40 11.00 -7.15
C PRO A 193 -4.87 12.05 -6.14
N GLU A 194 -5.07 11.62 -4.90
CA GLU A 194 -5.45 12.45 -3.76
C GLU A 194 -4.40 12.31 -2.65
N ILE A 195 -3.84 13.44 -2.21
CA ILE A 195 -2.81 13.50 -1.16
C ILE A 195 -3.30 14.31 0.05
N LEU A 196 -2.63 14.16 1.18
CA LEU A 196 -2.99 14.90 2.41
C LEU A 196 -2.69 16.40 2.24
N ALA A 197 -3.67 17.27 2.51
CA ALA A 197 -3.46 18.71 2.49
C ALA A 197 -2.41 19.14 3.54
N GLY A 198 -1.45 19.97 3.12
CA GLY A 198 -0.33 20.44 3.95
C GLY A 198 0.73 19.37 4.24
N GLY A 199 0.57 18.15 3.71
CA GLY A 199 1.60 17.11 3.79
C GLY A 199 2.62 17.24 2.65
N GLU A 200 3.86 16.86 2.94
CA GLU A 200 4.92 16.74 1.93
C GLU A 200 4.67 15.54 1.02
N ALA A 201 4.79 15.76 -0.28
CA ALA A 201 4.68 14.71 -1.30
C ALA A 201 5.66 14.95 -2.45
N THR A 202 6.31 13.88 -2.90
CA THR A 202 7.16 13.87 -4.09
C THR A 202 6.34 13.39 -5.28
N LEU A 203 6.17 14.25 -6.28
CA LEU A 203 5.51 13.95 -7.54
C LEU A 203 6.55 13.68 -8.62
N ARG A 204 6.34 12.63 -9.42
CA ARG A 204 7.04 12.43 -10.70
C ARG A 204 6.18 12.97 -11.83
N LEU A 205 6.74 13.94 -12.54
CA LEU A 205 6.17 14.53 -13.74
C LEU A 205 6.68 13.78 -14.97
N PHE A 206 5.80 13.56 -15.93
CA PHE A 206 6.11 13.02 -17.25
C PHE A 206 5.84 14.12 -18.28
N GLY A 207 6.81 14.43 -19.12
CA GLY A 207 6.71 15.58 -20.02
C GLY A 207 7.96 15.81 -20.86
N THR A 208 7.86 16.65 -21.87
CA THR A 208 9.01 17.06 -22.70
C THR A 208 9.52 18.42 -22.28
N GLY A 209 10.83 18.64 -22.40
CA GLY A 209 11.44 19.94 -22.10
C GLY A 209 11.66 20.24 -20.62
N LEU A 210 11.45 19.25 -19.73
CA LEU A 210 11.71 19.38 -18.30
C LEU A 210 13.22 19.58 -18.05
N LYS A 211 13.54 20.56 -17.23
CA LYS A 211 14.90 20.89 -16.79
C LYS A 211 14.90 21.15 -15.28
N ASN A 212 16.06 21.07 -14.65
CA ASN A 212 16.20 21.31 -13.20
C ASN A 212 15.89 22.76 -12.78
N ASP A 213 15.82 23.71 -13.71
CA ASP A 213 15.43 25.10 -13.48
C ASP A 213 13.94 25.37 -13.77
N THR A 214 13.18 24.33 -14.15
CA THR A 214 11.74 24.46 -14.42
C THR A 214 11.00 24.66 -13.10
N MET A 215 10.27 25.78 -13.00
CA MET A 215 9.38 26.06 -11.87
C MET A 215 7.94 25.73 -12.23
N ILE A 216 7.27 25.00 -11.33
CA ILE A 216 5.85 24.65 -11.46
C ILE A 216 5.05 25.28 -10.32
N VAL A 217 3.79 25.56 -10.60
CA VAL A 217 2.81 26.02 -9.62
C VAL A 217 1.49 25.30 -9.85
N PHE A 218 0.65 25.27 -8.82
CA PHE A 218 -0.66 24.66 -8.87
C PHE A 218 -1.77 25.72 -8.75
N THR A 219 -2.80 25.58 -9.59
CA THR A 219 -4.00 26.42 -9.60
C THR A 219 -5.24 25.57 -9.42
N ASP A 220 -6.29 26.11 -8.81
CA ASP A 220 -7.61 25.49 -8.72
C ASP A 220 -8.60 26.01 -9.78
N GLU A 221 -8.14 26.90 -10.66
CA GLU A 221 -8.97 27.47 -11.73
C GLU A 221 -8.79 26.72 -13.05
N LYS A 222 -9.85 26.74 -13.86
CA LYS A 222 -9.82 26.19 -15.22
C LYS A 222 -9.01 27.13 -16.14
N PRO A 223 -8.33 26.60 -17.17
CA PRO A 223 -7.59 27.43 -18.12
C PRO A 223 -8.53 28.42 -18.83
N GLN A 224 -8.07 29.67 -18.94
CA GLN A 224 -8.65 30.66 -19.85
C GLN A 224 -8.29 30.34 -21.31
N GLU A 225 -8.90 31.01 -22.29
CA GLU A 225 -8.68 30.74 -23.72
C GLU A 225 -7.21 30.85 -24.14
N ASP A 226 -6.44 31.71 -23.47
CA ASP A 226 -5.00 31.91 -23.68
C ASP A 226 -4.11 30.87 -22.96
N LYS A 227 -4.73 29.91 -22.24
CA LYS A 227 -4.06 28.92 -21.39
C LYS A 227 -3.12 29.56 -20.34
N SER A 228 -3.37 30.80 -19.92
CA SER A 228 -2.60 31.41 -18.84
C SER A 228 -3.17 30.99 -17.47
N CYS A 229 -2.30 30.96 -16.47
CA CYS A 229 -2.69 30.78 -15.07
C CYS A 229 -2.57 32.12 -14.34
N THR A 230 -3.70 32.73 -14.02
CA THR A 230 -3.76 34.06 -13.37
C THR A 230 -3.79 33.93 -11.85
N ARG A 231 -4.46 32.91 -11.32
CA ARG A 231 -4.60 32.68 -9.89
C ARG A 231 -3.82 31.44 -9.46
N ILE A 232 -2.75 31.66 -8.72
CA ILE A 232 -1.89 30.61 -8.19
C ILE A 232 -2.28 30.38 -6.73
N LYS A 233 -2.47 29.12 -6.33
CA LYS A 233 -2.89 28.75 -4.98
C LYS A 233 -1.78 28.07 -4.17
N SER A 234 -0.74 27.58 -4.83
CA SER A 234 0.42 26.96 -4.18
C SER A 234 1.66 27.84 -4.25
N ASP A 235 2.71 27.44 -3.52
CA ASP A 235 4.06 27.96 -3.72
C ASP A 235 4.65 27.53 -5.08
N GLU A 236 5.78 28.14 -5.44
CA GLU A 236 6.58 27.71 -6.59
C GLU A 236 7.45 26.52 -6.21
N PHE A 237 7.32 25.41 -6.95
CA PHE A 237 8.11 24.21 -6.75
C PHE A 237 9.10 24.01 -7.89
N GLN A 238 10.34 23.73 -7.56
CA GLN A 238 11.39 23.50 -8.54
C GLN A 238 11.48 22.02 -8.91
N VAL A 239 11.54 21.72 -10.20
CA VAL A 239 11.76 20.35 -10.68
C VAL A 239 13.20 19.93 -10.38
N GLN A 240 13.35 18.75 -9.80
CA GLN A 240 14.60 18.07 -9.49
C GLN A 240 14.74 16.82 -10.35
N ASN A 241 15.97 16.29 -10.47
CA ASN A 241 16.29 15.04 -11.18
C ASN A 241 15.64 14.97 -12.58
N ALA A 242 15.70 16.06 -13.34
CA ALA A 242 15.10 16.15 -14.65
C ALA A 242 15.90 15.35 -15.69
N ASN A 243 15.21 14.41 -16.33
CA ASN A 243 15.62 13.68 -17.51
C ASN A 243 14.87 14.20 -18.74
N LYS A 244 15.20 13.67 -19.93
CA LYS A 244 14.56 14.07 -21.20
C LYS A 244 13.02 14.00 -21.18
N PHE A 245 12.44 13.09 -20.38
CA PHE A 245 10.99 12.83 -20.34
C PHE A 245 10.35 12.85 -18.95
N THR A 246 11.16 12.97 -17.88
CA THR A 246 10.67 12.83 -16.50
C THR A 246 11.37 13.81 -15.58
N GLY A 247 10.70 14.27 -14.53
CA GLY A 247 11.33 15.01 -13.43
C GLY A 247 10.59 14.76 -12.13
N THR A 248 11.24 14.94 -10.99
CA THR A 248 10.62 14.82 -9.67
C THR A 248 10.45 16.20 -9.05
N VAL A 249 9.43 16.39 -8.23
CA VAL A 249 9.17 17.66 -7.55
C VAL A 249 8.54 17.40 -6.20
N ASP A 250 9.11 18.01 -5.17
CA ASP A 250 8.58 17.94 -3.81
C ASP A 250 7.59 19.10 -3.61
N VAL A 251 6.37 18.77 -3.23
CA VAL A 251 5.25 19.71 -3.13
C VAL A 251 4.59 19.64 -1.76
N ILE A 252 4.11 20.79 -1.29
CA ILE A 252 3.20 20.91 -0.16
C ILE A 252 1.97 21.65 -0.66
N LEU A 253 0.88 20.92 -0.88
CA LEU A 253 -0.33 21.50 -1.46
C LEU A 253 -1.32 21.92 -0.37
N PRO A 254 -1.91 23.11 -0.46
CA PRO A 254 -2.96 23.52 0.46
C PRO A 254 -4.25 22.74 0.17
N MET A 255 -5.26 23.01 0.98
CA MET A 255 -6.56 22.41 0.81
C MET A 255 -7.25 22.89 -0.50
N GLY A 256 -7.67 21.95 -1.35
CA GLY A 256 -8.30 22.25 -2.63
C GLY A 256 -8.53 21.03 -3.53
N SER A 257 -9.49 21.16 -4.45
CA SER A 257 -9.83 20.11 -5.41
C SER A 257 -10.58 20.70 -6.61
N PRO A 258 -10.16 20.42 -7.86
CA PRO A 258 -8.87 19.84 -8.29
C PRO A 258 -7.77 20.91 -8.45
N PHE A 259 -6.51 20.52 -8.25
CA PHE A 259 -5.34 21.32 -8.62
C PHE A 259 -4.81 20.92 -10.00
N TYR A 260 -4.57 21.92 -10.84
CA TYR A 260 -3.97 21.80 -12.16
C TYR A 260 -2.56 22.38 -12.18
N ILE A 261 -1.68 21.80 -13.00
CA ILE A 261 -0.28 22.23 -13.10
C ILE A 261 -0.14 23.39 -14.08
N CYS A 262 0.61 24.41 -13.68
CA CYS A 262 1.07 25.49 -14.52
C CYS A 262 2.60 25.57 -14.47
N VAL A 263 3.21 25.83 -15.63
CA VAL A 263 4.66 25.96 -15.74
C VAL A 263 5.03 27.42 -15.91
N LYS A 264 6.01 27.89 -15.13
CA LYS A 264 6.57 29.23 -15.26
C LYS A 264 7.39 29.31 -16.54
N GLN A 265 7.04 30.24 -17.42
CA GLN A 265 7.75 30.50 -18.65
C GLN A 265 8.29 31.93 -18.64
N VAL A 266 9.54 32.07 -19.06
CA VAL A 266 10.20 33.36 -19.20
C VAL A 266 10.22 33.70 -20.69
N LYS A 267 9.49 34.75 -21.09
CA LYS A 267 9.59 35.28 -22.45
C LYS A 267 10.59 36.43 -22.42
N ASN A 268 11.71 36.29 -23.10
CA ASN A 268 12.55 37.42 -23.47
C ASN A 268 12.00 37.97 -24.79
N PRO A 269 11.32 39.13 -24.81
CA PRO A 269 11.03 39.79 -26.07
C PRO A 269 12.35 40.25 -26.67
N ASN A 270 12.74 39.63 -27.79
CA ASN A 270 13.76 40.07 -28.75
C ASN A 270 14.79 41.08 -28.21
N GLY A 271 15.75 40.65 -27.38
CA GLY A 271 17.05 41.32 -27.14
C GLY A 271 17.09 42.79 -26.69
N GLU A 272 15.97 43.50 -26.64
CA GLU A 272 15.87 44.95 -26.47
C GLU A 272 14.53 45.26 -25.78
N SER A 273 14.42 44.94 -24.50
CA SER A 273 13.60 45.69 -23.52
C SER A 273 13.75 45.05 -22.14
N THR A 274 14.02 45.90 -21.16
CA THR A 274 14.37 45.62 -19.77
C THR A 274 13.19 45.13 -18.91
N GLU A 275 12.23 44.40 -19.49
CA GLU A 275 11.09 43.81 -18.77
C GLU A 275 10.94 42.32 -19.09
N THR A 276 11.56 41.49 -18.26
CA THR A 276 11.35 40.04 -18.27
C THR A 276 9.93 39.71 -17.82
N ARG A 277 9.01 39.47 -18.76
CA ARG A 277 7.63 39.06 -18.41
C ARG A 277 7.58 37.57 -18.11
N VAL A 278 7.29 37.26 -16.85
CA VAL A 278 7.02 35.92 -16.38
C VAL A 278 5.54 35.62 -16.60
N PHE A 279 5.24 34.53 -17.29
CA PHE A 279 3.87 34.06 -17.47
C PHE A 279 3.77 32.58 -17.10
N TYR A 280 2.64 32.15 -16.57
CA TYR A 280 2.40 30.76 -16.19
C TYR A 280 1.48 30.13 -17.23
N LYS A 281 1.92 29.05 -17.85
CA LYS A 281 1.17 28.33 -18.88
C LYS A 281 0.53 27.07 -18.31
N HIS A 282 -0.79 27.00 -18.44
CA HIS A 282 -1.62 25.90 -17.99
C HIS A 282 -1.37 24.63 -18.83
N GLN A 283 -1.19 23.48 -18.17
CA GLN A 283 -0.78 22.22 -18.83
C GLN A 283 -1.95 21.29 -19.23
N GLY A 284 -3.16 21.62 -18.79
CA GLY A 284 -4.41 20.95 -19.20
C GLY A 284 -5.26 20.49 -18.03
N MET A 285 -6.49 20.07 -18.32
CA MET A 285 -7.49 19.68 -17.30
C MET A 285 -7.65 18.15 -17.15
N GLU A 286 -6.81 17.39 -17.82
CA GLU A 286 -6.92 15.93 -17.87
C GLU A 286 -6.65 15.33 -16.48
N THR A 287 -7.37 14.27 -16.11
CA THR A 287 -7.32 13.70 -14.75
C THR A 287 -5.93 13.20 -14.36
N HIS A 288 -5.13 12.77 -15.32
CA HIS A 288 -3.75 12.31 -15.14
C HIS A 288 -2.72 13.46 -15.02
N LYS A 289 -3.16 14.72 -15.11
CA LYS A 289 -2.36 15.95 -14.91
C LYS A 289 -2.85 16.79 -13.73
N ALA A 290 -3.85 16.31 -13.02
CA ALA A 290 -4.45 17.00 -11.89
C ALA A 290 -4.30 16.18 -10.62
N ILE A 291 -4.34 16.85 -9.48
CA ILE A 291 -4.20 16.25 -8.15
C ILE A 291 -5.22 16.86 -7.20
N ARG A 292 -5.67 16.11 -6.20
CA ARG A 292 -6.57 16.62 -5.15
C ARG A 292 -5.89 16.56 -3.80
N THR A 293 -6.35 17.40 -2.89
CA THR A 293 -6.01 17.26 -1.49
C THR A 293 -7.24 16.95 -0.65
N TYR A 294 -7.06 16.15 0.40
CA TYR A 294 -8.09 15.84 1.40
C TYR A 294 -7.66 16.36 2.78
N GLU A 295 -8.65 16.66 3.63
CA GLU A 295 -8.42 17.05 5.01
C GLU A 295 -8.43 15.84 5.95
N LYS A 296 -7.72 15.96 7.08
CA LYS A 296 -7.89 15.02 8.19
C LYS A 296 -9.30 15.22 8.77
N MET A 297 -10.06 14.13 8.89
CA MET A 297 -11.42 14.14 9.45
C MET A 297 -11.47 14.51 10.95
N LEU A 298 -10.34 14.50 11.65
CA LEU A 298 -10.26 14.75 13.10
C LEU A 298 -9.23 15.84 13.41
N ALA A 299 -9.61 16.77 14.28
CA ALA A 299 -8.70 17.80 14.77
C ALA A 299 -7.61 17.20 15.67
N LEU A 300 -6.39 17.74 15.57
CA LEU A 300 -5.21 17.20 16.25
C LEU A 300 -5.39 17.12 17.77
N TRP A 301 -5.98 18.15 18.41
CA TRP A 301 -6.21 18.13 19.87
C TRP A 301 -7.16 16.98 20.25
N LEU A 302 -8.21 16.77 19.46
CA LEU A 302 -9.20 15.72 19.70
C LEU A 302 -8.53 14.35 19.57
N GLN A 303 -7.71 14.15 18.53
CA GLN A 303 -6.94 12.92 18.35
C GLN A 303 -6.06 12.61 19.57
N ILE A 304 -5.29 13.59 20.07
CA ILE A 304 -4.46 13.40 21.27
C ILE A 304 -5.32 13.01 22.48
N THR A 305 -6.45 13.69 22.70
CA THR A 305 -7.34 13.35 23.83
C THR A 305 -7.91 11.93 23.74
N ILE A 306 -8.26 11.47 22.53
CA ILE A 306 -8.76 10.12 22.29
C ILE A 306 -7.64 9.10 22.53
N ILE A 307 -6.41 9.36 22.05
CA ILE A 307 -5.25 8.49 22.23
C ILE A 307 -4.94 8.26 23.71
N LEU A 308 -4.89 9.34 24.51
CA LEU A 308 -4.66 9.24 25.96
C LEU A 308 -5.77 8.43 26.66
N THR A 309 -7.03 8.65 26.25
CA THR A 309 -8.17 7.93 26.79
C THR A 309 -8.14 6.45 26.41
N CYS A 310 -7.76 6.12 25.17
CA CYS A 310 -7.57 4.74 24.72
C CYS A 310 -6.46 4.05 25.51
N LEU A 311 -5.32 4.70 25.71
CA LEU A 311 -4.23 4.13 26.50
C LEU A 311 -4.65 3.84 27.95
N ALA A 312 -5.46 4.72 28.56
CA ALA A 312 -6.02 4.50 29.89
C ALA A 312 -7.03 3.33 29.94
N PHE A 313 -7.86 3.16 28.90
CA PHE A 313 -8.78 2.01 28.81
C PHE A 313 -8.04 0.70 28.56
N SER A 314 -7.03 0.70 27.68
CA SER A 314 -6.12 -0.44 27.47
C SER A 314 -5.49 -0.88 28.79
N ALA A 315 -4.93 0.08 29.53
CA ALA A 315 -4.38 -0.12 30.86
C ALA A 315 -5.37 -0.75 31.84
N LEU A 316 -6.59 -0.23 31.86
CA LEU A 316 -7.63 -0.75 32.72
C LEU A 316 -8.00 -2.19 32.36
N PHE A 317 -8.24 -2.51 31.09
CA PHE A 317 -8.68 -3.84 30.67
C PHE A 317 -7.59 -4.89 30.86
N SER A 318 -6.34 -4.56 30.55
CA SER A 318 -5.21 -5.46 30.77
C SER A 318 -4.99 -5.74 32.26
N GLY A 319 -5.02 -4.69 33.10
CA GLY A 319 -4.91 -4.83 34.55
C GLY A 319 -6.09 -5.60 35.17
N LEU A 320 -7.31 -5.37 34.69
CA LEU A 320 -8.52 -6.03 35.16
C LEU A 320 -8.55 -7.51 34.75
N ASN A 321 -8.02 -7.87 33.58
CA ASN A 321 -7.89 -9.25 33.15
C ASN A 321 -7.08 -10.06 34.17
N LEU A 322 -5.89 -9.56 34.56
CA LEU A 322 -5.08 -10.21 35.59
C LEU A 322 -5.77 -10.15 36.96
N GLY A 323 -6.27 -8.98 37.36
CA GLY A 323 -6.84 -8.75 38.68
C GLY A 323 -8.10 -9.56 38.98
N LEU A 324 -9.02 -9.70 38.02
CA LEU A 324 -10.24 -10.50 38.20
C LEU A 324 -10.00 -11.99 38.00
N MET A 325 -9.04 -12.37 37.16
CA MET A 325 -8.69 -13.79 37.00
C MET A 325 -7.93 -14.33 38.21
N ALA A 326 -7.14 -13.50 38.89
CA ALA A 326 -6.48 -13.86 40.14
C ALA A 326 -7.46 -14.09 41.31
N MET A 327 -8.68 -13.54 41.25
CA MET A 327 -9.67 -13.69 42.30
C MET A 327 -10.71 -14.76 41.93
N ASP A 328 -10.57 -15.94 42.54
CA ASP A 328 -11.48 -17.05 42.34
C ASP A 328 -12.84 -16.82 43.00
N ARG A 329 -13.88 -17.49 42.48
CA ARG A 329 -15.25 -17.39 43.03
C ARG A 329 -15.30 -17.77 44.52
N THR A 330 -14.50 -18.77 44.91
CA THR A 330 -14.39 -19.25 46.30
C THR A 330 -13.73 -18.22 47.19
N GLU A 331 -12.61 -17.62 46.74
CA GLU A 331 -11.89 -16.58 47.49
C GLU A 331 -12.77 -15.33 47.66
N LEU A 332 -13.50 -14.93 46.62
CA LEU A 332 -14.48 -13.85 46.70
C LEU A 332 -15.57 -14.13 47.74
N LYS A 333 -16.05 -15.39 47.81
CA LYS A 333 -17.09 -15.79 48.76
C LYS A 333 -16.58 -15.84 50.20
N ILE A 334 -15.34 -16.28 50.41
CA ILE A 334 -14.66 -16.18 51.70
C ILE A 334 -14.56 -14.71 52.10
N LEU A 335 -14.08 -13.84 51.20
CA LEU A 335 -13.88 -12.41 51.49
C LEU A 335 -15.19 -11.66 51.78
N CYS A 336 -16.30 -12.06 51.14
CA CYS A 336 -17.65 -11.58 51.45
C CYS A 336 -18.10 -11.87 52.91
N ASN A 337 -17.57 -12.93 53.53
CA ASN A 337 -17.94 -13.40 54.85
C ASN A 337 -16.91 -13.03 55.93
N THR A 338 -15.62 -13.05 55.62
CA THR A 338 -14.53 -12.88 56.60
C THR A 338 -13.75 -11.58 56.43
N GLY A 339 -13.86 -10.89 55.29
CA GLY A 339 -13.12 -9.66 55.01
C GLY A 339 -13.58 -8.46 55.84
N THR A 340 -12.85 -7.35 55.72
CA THR A 340 -13.24 -6.05 56.31
C THR A 340 -14.52 -5.51 55.66
N GLU A 341 -15.22 -4.55 56.29
CA GLU A 341 -16.47 -4.01 55.73
C GLU A 341 -16.31 -3.47 54.30
N GLN A 342 -15.17 -2.83 54.00
CA GLN A 342 -14.88 -2.32 52.65
C GLN A 342 -14.63 -3.47 51.65
N GLU A 343 -13.82 -4.47 52.02
CA GLU A 343 -13.56 -5.63 51.16
C GLU A 343 -14.82 -6.45 50.90
N ARG A 344 -15.68 -6.63 51.91
CA ARG A 344 -16.98 -7.30 51.75
C ARG A 344 -17.85 -6.58 50.74
N LYS A 345 -17.88 -5.24 50.76
CA LYS A 345 -18.66 -4.44 49.79
C LYS A 345 -18.11 -4.59 48.36
N TYR A 346 -16.78 -4.56 48.20
CA TYR A 346 -16.14 -4.76 46.90
C TYR A 346 -16.36 -6.17 46.34
N ALA A 347 -16.17 -7.20 47.17
CA ALA A 347 -16.38 -8.59 46.79
C ALA A 347 -17.82 -8.86 46.36
N ARG A 348 -18.83 -8.38 47.11
CA ARG A 348 -20.25 -8.49 46.75
C ARG A 348 -20.59 -7.84 45.42
N THR A 349 -19.91 -6.75 45.08
CA THR A 349 -20.13 -6.00 43.84
C THR A 349 -19.56 -6.74 42.62
N ILE A 350 -18.40 -7.39 42.78
CA ILE A 350 -17.70 -8.11 41.70
C ILE A 350 -18.29 -9.51 41.47
N GLN A 351 -18.77 -10.17 42.53
CA GLN A 351 -19.26 -11.55 42.50
C GLN A 351 -20.21 -11.90 41.33
N PRO A 352 -21.28 -11.15 41.04
CA PRO A 352 -22.20 -11.50 39.96
C PRO A 352 -21.55 -11.46 38.56
N VAL A 353 -20.56 -10.60 38.38
CA VAL A 353 -19.84 -10.45 37.10
C VAL A 353 -18.84 -11.60 36.94
N ARG A 354 -18.15 -12.00 38.02
CA ARG A 354 -17.21 -13.14 38.02
C ARG A 354 -17.90 -14.51 37.93
N ASN A 355 -19.19 -14.61 38.29
CA ASN A 355 -19.98 -15.82 38.09
C ASN A 355 -20.13 -16.22 36.61
N HIS A 356 -19.90 -15.29 35.68
CA HIS A 356 -19.85 -15.54 34.25
C HIS A 356 -18.41 -15.34 33.75
N GLY A 357 -17.46 -16.10 34.31
CA GLY A 357 -16.03 -15.84 34.16
C GLY A 357 -15.52 -15.94 32.72
N ASN A 358 -15.95 -16.95 31.96
CA ASN A 358 -15.56 -17.09 30.55
C ASN A 358 -16.08 -15.95 29.68
N TYR A 359 -17.32 -15.50 29.92
CA TYR A 359 -17.90 -14.34 29.25
C TYR A 359 -17.19 -13.04 29.63
N LEU A 360 -16.85 -12.88 30.91
CA LEU A 360 -16.06 -11.75 31.41
C LEU A 360 -14.66 -11.70 30.80
N LEU A 361 -13.95 -12.83 30.79
CA LEU A 361 -12.63 -12.98 30.19
C LEU A 361 -12.68 -12.58 28.72
N CYS A 362 -13.60 -13.17 27.96
CA CYS A 362 -13.74 -12.89 26.53
C CYS A 362 -14.06 -11.41 26.26
N SER A 363 -14.97 -10.82 27.04
CA SER A 363 -15.35 -9.41 26.89
C SER A 363 -14.18 -8.46 27.18
N ILE A 364 -13.40 -8.73 28.24
CA ILE A 364 -12.24 -7.90 28.60
C ILE A 364 -11.13 -8.05 27.56
N LEU A 365 -10.82 -9.27 27.12
CA LEU A 365 -9.80 -9.50 26.09
C LEU A 365 -10.18 -8.82 24.77
N PHE A 366 -11.43 -8.96 24.34
CA PHE A 366 -11.93 -8.32 23.13
C PHE A 366 -11.84 -6.78 23.24
N SER A 367 -12.23 -6.22 24.38
CA SER A 367 -12.14 -4.77 24.62
C SER A 367 -10.69 -4.28 24.63
N ASN A 368 -9.76 -5.06 25.20
CA ASN A 368 -8.33 -4.73 25.19
C ASN A 368 -7.79 -4.69 23.74
N VAL A 369 -8.05 -5.73 22.96
CA VAL A 369 -7.63 -5.80 21.55
C VAL A 369 -8.24 -4.65 20.75
N LEU A 370 -9.54 -4.39 20.91
CA LEU A 370 -10.24 -3.31 20.23
C LEU A 370 -9.61 -1.94 20.52
N VAL A 371 -9.37 -1.62 21.79
CA VAL A 371 -8.79 -0.33 22.19
C VAL A 371 -7.34 -0.21 21.73
N ASN A 372 -6.56 -1.29 21.79
CA ASN A 372 -5.18 -1.31 21.27
C ASN A 372 -5.15 -1.05 19.76
N SER A 373 -6.06 -1.68 18.99
CA SER A 373 -6.16 -1.44 17.56
C SER A 373 -6.56 0.00 17.24
N ILE A 374 -7.54 0.56 17.95
CA ILE A 374 -7.95 1.97 17.78
C ILE A 374 -6.78 2.91 18.09
N PHE A 375 -6.05 2.67 19.18
CA PHE A 375 -4.88 3.45 19.56
C PHE A 375 -3.79 3.41 18.48
N THR A 376 -3.45 2.23 17.96
CA THR A 376 -2.42 2.08 16.91
C THR A 376 -2.82 2.80 15.63
N ILE A 377 -4.07 2.66 15.18
CA ILE A 377 -4.58 3.35 13.97
C ILE A 377 -4.54 4.87 14.14
N LEU A 378 -4.94 5.38 15.31
CA LEU A 378 -4.90 6.82 15.57
C LEU A 378 -3.47 7.37 15.68
N LEU A 379 -2.54 6.56 16.20
CA LEU A 379 -1.13 6.95 16.27
C LEU A 379 -0.47 6.96 14.87
N ASP A 380 -0.86 6.00 14.02
CA ASP A 380 -0.47 5.93 12.61
C ASP A 380 -0.95 7.16 11.83
N ASP A 381 -2.15 7.65 12.09
CA ASP A 381 -2.67 8.89 11.48
C ASP A 381 -1.90 10.17 11.88
N LEU A 382 -1.18 10.15 13.00
CA LEU A 382 -0.42 11.28 13.53
C LEU A 382 1.06 11.25 13.15
N THR A 383 1.62 10.07 12.93
CA THR A 383 3.06 9.84 12.80
C THR A 383 3.37 9.22 11.44
N SER A 384 4.65 9.09 11.06
CA SER A 384 5.01 8.21 9.94
C SER A 384 4.74 6.75 10.31
N GLY A 385 4.25 5.94 9.36
CA GLY A 385 3.75 4.60 9.69
C GLY A 385 4.78 3.67 10.35
N GLU A 386 6.05 3.77 9.96
CA GLU A 386 7.12 2.97 10.58
C GLU A 386 7.33 3.33 12.06
N VAL A 387 7.38 4.64 12.37
CA VAL A 387 7.56 5.13 13.74
C VAL A 387 6.30 4.87 14.56
N ALA A 388 5.11 4.96 13.96
CA ALA A 388 3.85 4.66 14.62
C ALA A 388 3.77 3.21 15.13
N ILE A 389 4.25 2.23 14.36
CA ILE A 389 4.27 0.82 14.76
C ILE A 389 5.16 0.61 15.99
N VAL A 390 6.38 1.15 15.96
CA VAL A 390 7.35 0.99 17.07
C VAL A 390 6.85 1.72 18.32
N CYS A 391 6.45 2.98 18.17
CA CYS A 391 5.95 3.80 19.28
C CYS A 391 4.67 3.24 19.88
N SER A 392 3.71 2.78 19.07
CA SER A 392 2.45 2.23 19.59
C SER A 392 2.68 0.95 20.39
N THR A 393 3.53 0.06 19.88
CA THR A 393 3.87 -1.20 20.55
C THR A 393 4.52 -0.95 21.90
N LEU A 394 5.53 -0.07 21.96
CA LEU A 394 6.20 0.27 23.22
C LEU A 394 5.24 0.94 24.21
N ALA A 395 4.40 1.85 23.75
CA ALA A 395 3.45 2.55 24.59
C ALA A 395 2.40 1.59 25.20
N ILE A 396 1.82 0.70 24.38
CA ILE A 396 0.85 -0.30 24.84
C ILE A 396 1.51 -1.25 25.84
N VAL A 397 2.69 -1.80 25.53
CA VAL A 397 3.33 -2.79 26.39
C VAL A 397 3.72 -2.18 27.74
N ILE A 398 4.34 -0.99 27.75
CA ILE A 398 4.83 -0.38 28.98
C ILE A 398 3.67 0.20 29.80
N PHE A 399 2.85 1.06 29.17
CA PHE A 399 1.81 1.82 29.86
C PHE A 399 0.44 1.14 29.88
N GLY A 400 0.11 0.34 28.86
CA GLY A 400 -1.15 -0.39 28.75
C GLY A 400 -1.13 -1.78 29.38
N GLU A 401 0.02 -2.45 29.48
CA GLU A 401 0.07 -3.84 29.95
C GLU A 401 0.89 -4.00 31.22
N ILE A 402 2.20 -3.77 31.17
CA ILE A 402 3.11 -4.09 32.28
C ILE A 402 2.80 -3.26 33.53
N SER A 403 2.73 -1.93 33.41
CA SER A 403 2.53 -1.05 34.57
C SER A 403 1.16 -1.28 35.24
N PRO A 404 0.04 -1.36 34.48
CA PRO A 404 -1.28 -1.59 35.06
C PRO A 404 -1.45 -2.98 35.65
N GLN A 405 -0.90 -4.02 35.02
CA GLN A 405 -0.94 -5.39 35.57
C GLN A 405 -0.18 -5.48 36.89
N ALA A 406 1.00 -4.85 37.00
CA ALA A 406 1.75 -4.79 38.25
C ALA A 406 0.97 -4.09 39.37
N PHE A 407 0.25 -3.02 39.05
CA PHE A 407 -0.60 -2.32 40.03
C PHE A 407 -1.84 -3.13 40.44
N CYS A 408 -2.54 -3.70 39.45
CA CYS A 408 -3.76 -4.49 39.66
C CYS A 408 -3.48 -5.83 40.37
N SER A 409 -2.27 -6.37 40.27
CA SER A 409 -1.85 -7.54 41.05
C SER A 409 -1.96 -7.30 42.57
N ARG A 410 -1.73 -6.07 43.05
CA ARG A 410 -1.79 -5.73 44.49
C ARG A 410 -3.14 -5.18 44.92
N HIS A 411 -3.86 -4.47 44.03
CA HIS A 411 -5.10 -3.76 44.36
C HIS A 411 -6.31 -4.21 43.52
N GLY A 412 -6.27 -5.43 42.97
CA GLY A 412 -7.25 -5.94 42.00
C GLY A 412 -8.70 -5.86 42.49
N LEU A 413 -8.95 -6.19 43.76
CA LEU A 413 -10.29 -6.11 44.36
C LEU A 413 -10.85 -4.68 44.38
N CYS A 414 -10.04 -3.70 44.80
CA CYS A 414 -10.45 -2.30 44.87
C CYS A 414 -10.69 -1.72 43.48
N VAL A 415 -9.76 -1.96 42.55
CA VAL A 415 -9.84 -1.48 41.17
C VAL A 415 -11.07 -2.09 40.47
N GLY A 416 -11.23 -3.41 40.53
CA GLY A 416 -12.34 -4.11 39.87
C GLY A 416 -13.71 -3.71 40.41
N ALA A 417 -13.82 -3.39 41.70
CA ALA A 417 -15.08 -2.93 42.27
C ALA A 417 -15.42 -1.50 41.85
N LYS A 418 -14.42 -0.60 41.78
CA LYS A 418 -14.61 0.78 41.33
C LYS A 418 -14.94 0.87 39.83
N THR A 419 -14.39 -0.03 39.02
CA THR A 419 -14.56 -0.01 37.55
C THR A 419 -15.67 -0.94 37.07
N ILE A 420 -16.45 -1.54 37.98
CA ILE A 420 -17.51 -2.51 37.67
C ILE A 420 -18.53 -2.00 36.64
N TYR A 421 -18.86 -0.70 36.68
CA TYR A 421 -19.80 -0.09 35.73
C TYR A 421 -19.22 -0.05 34.31
N ILE A 422 -17.92 0.28 34.19
CA ILE A 422 -17.20 0.27 32.91
C ILE A 422 -17.12 -1.16 32.38
N THR A 423 -16.80 -2.13 33.23
CA THR A 423 -16.73 -3.55 32.84
C THR A 423 -18.09 -4.05 32.33
N LYS A 424 -19.18 -3.73 33.04
CA LYS A 424 -20.53 -4.09 32.60
C LYS A 424 -20.92 -3.41 31.29
N LEU A 425 -20.57 -2.15 31.10
CA LEU A 425 -20.80 -1.44 29.84
C LEU A 425 -20.08 -2.15 28.68
N MET A 426 -18.81 -2.51 28.86
CA MET A 426 -18.02 -3.20 27.85
C MET A 426 -18.54 -4.60 27.57
N MET A 427 -19.00 -5.33 28.59
CA MET A 427 -19.71 -6.59 28.40
C MET A 427 -20.94 -6.40 27.49
N VAL A 428 -21.76 -5.38 27.73
CA VAL A 428 -22.94 -5.13 26.90
C VAL A 428 -22.56 -4.76 25.46
N ILE A 429 -21.54 -3.93 25.27
CA ILE A 429 -21.05 -3.53 23.93
C ILE A 429 -20.49 -4.73 23.17
N THR A 430 -19.72 -5.59 23.85
CA THR A 430 -19.07 -6.76 23.23
C THR A 430 -19.97 -7.99 23.16
N PHE A 431 -21.13 -7.98 23.85
CA PHE A 431 -22.10 -9.06 23.91
C PHE A 431 -22.37 -9.80 22.59
N PRO A 432 -22.67 -9.14 21.44
CA PRO A 432 -22.98 -9.86 20.20
C PRO A 432 -21.84 -10.76 19.70
N LEU A 433 -20.59 -10.44 20.06
CA LEU A 433 -19.40 -11.20 19.66
C LEU A 433 -18.86 -12.07 20.81
N SER A 434 -18.79 -11.53 22.03
CA SER A 434 -18.19 -12.24 23.17
C SER A 434 -19.08 -13.37 23.71
N TYR A 435 -20.40 -13.26 23.61
CA TYR A 435 -21.33 -14.30 24.08
C TYR A 435 -21.24 -15.62 23.29
N PRO A 436 -21.27 -15.65 21.94
CA PRO A 436 -21.11 -16.90 21.21
C PRO A 436 -19.72 -17.53 21.42
N ILE A 437 -18.67 -16.70 21.50
CA ILE A 437 -17.30 -17.17 21.78
C ILE A 437 -17.20 -17.75 23.19
N SER A 438 -17.80 -17.10 24.19
CA SER A 438 -17.80 -17.62 25.56
C SER A 438 -18.57 -18.93 25.65
N LYS A 439 -19.71 -19.05 24.97
CA LYS A 439 -20.49 -20.30 24.94
C LYS A 439 -19.73 -21.44 24.23
N PHE A 440 -18.97 -21.11 23.19
CA PHE A 440 -18.08 -22.07 22.53
C PHE A 440 -16.94 -22.53 23.46
N LEU A 441 -16.34 -21.60 24.21
CA LEU A 441 -15.35 -21.90 25.25
C LEU A 441 -15.96 -22.77 26.37
N ASP A 442 -17.17 -22.45 26.82
CA ASP A 442 -17.91 -23.25 27.83
C ASP A 442 -18.17 -24.68 27.32
N PHE A 443 -18.46 -24.83 26.02
CA PHE A 443 -18.66 -26.15 25.39
C PHE A 443 -17.36 -26.95 25.25
N MET A 444 -16.26 -26.30 24.88
CA MET A 444 -14.96 -26.96 24.63
C MET A 444 -14.16 -27.26 25.90
N LEU A 445 -14.14 -26.32 26.86
CA LEU A 445 -13.36 -26.45 28.10
C LEU A 445 -14.20 -27.05 29.25
N GLY A 446 -15.52 -27.18 29.06
CA GLY A 446 -16.46 -27.52 30.12
C GLY A 446 -16.79 -26.33 31.02
N GLU A 447 -17.92 -26.37 31.74
CA GLU A 447 -18.31 -25.31 32.68
C GLU A 447 -17.16 -24.98 33.64
N GLU A 448 -16.61 -23.78 33.45
CA GLU A 448 -15.50 -23.16 34.16
C GLU A 448 -15.32 -23.67 35.62
N ILE A 449 -14.40 -24.63 35.80
CA ILE A 449 -13.49 -25.01 36.92
C ILE A 449 -13.94 -24.86 38.41
N GLY A 450 -14.90 -24.00 38.77
CA GLY A 450 -15.33 -23.76 40.15
C GLY A 450 -16.17 -24.88 40.78
N ASN A 451 -16.89 -25.68 40.00
CA ASN A 451 -17.70 -26.78 40.54
C ASN A 451 -16.95 -28.12 40.63
N VAL A 452 -15.99 -28.37 39.73
CA VAL A 452 -15.28 -29.65 39.66
C VAL A 452 -14.15 -29.73 40.70
N TYR A 453 -13.38 -28.66 40.88
CA TYR A 453 -12.28 -28.64 41.88
C TYR A 453 -12.78 -28.72 43.32
N ASN A 454 -14.03 -28.33 43.58
CA ASN A 454 -14.59 -28.29 44.93
C ASN A 454 -14.80 -29.69 45.52
N ARG A 455 -14.92 -30.74 44.71
CA ARG A 455 -14.98 -32.13 45.21
C ARG A 455 -13.61 -32.76 45.42
N GLU A 456 -12.63 -32.40 44.59
CA GLU A 456 -11.27 -32.95 44.65
C GLU A 456 -10.43 -32.27 45.73
N ARG A 457 -10.52 -30.94 45.90
CA ARG A 457 -9.84 -30.23 47.00
C ARG A 457 -10.51 -30.43 48.37
N LEU A 458 -11.82 -30.69 48.46
CA LEU A 458 -12.42 -31.10 49.74
C LEU A 458 -11.90 -32.46 50.22
N LYS A 459 -11.49 -33.35 49.30
CA LYS A 459 -10.90 -34.64 49.63
C LYS A 459 -9.46 -34.56 50.13
N GLU A 460 -8.74 -33.47 49.82
CA GLU A 460 -7.40 -33.21 50.38
C GLU A 460 -7.42 -32.45 51.71
N LEU A 461 -8.57 -31.90 52.11
CA LEU A 461 -8.74 -31.06 53.30
C LEU A 461 -9.51 -31.73 54.45
N VAL A 462 -9.88 -33.01 54.30
CA VAL A 462 -10.53 -33.84 55.34
C VAL A 462 -9.58 -34.91 55.85
#